data_AF-A0A820MLW8-F1
#
_entry.id   AF-A0A820MLW8-F1
#
_cell.length_a   1.000
_cell.length_b   1.000
_cell.length_c   1.000
_cell.angle_alpha   90.00
_cell.angle_beta   90.00
_cell.angle_gamma   90.00
#
_symmetry.space_group_name_H-M   'P 1'
#
loop_
_entity.id
_entity.type
_entity.pdbx_description
1 polymer ?
#
loop_
_entity_poly.entity_id
_entity_poly.type
_entity_poly.pdbx_seq_one_letter_code
_entity_poly.pdbx_strand_id
1 'polypeptide(L)'
;INEEKRNTDKYEVKLRNAQNKLDESTKRQNDIGVPPDGLDKYKDTPTKQLQRDLDRAIIELKKYAHVNKKALDQFLQFSDERDKLTNRKGEIDEAHRHIVDLIESLDNKRFETIQFTFKQVSLYFTEVFKRLVPEGSAHLVIKKGDNE
;
A
#
# COMPACT_ATOMS: atom_id res chain seq x y z
N ILE A 1 61.51 37.18 -39.81
CA ILE A 1 60.66 36.45 -40.78
C ILE A 1 60.41 34.97 -40.41
N ASN A 2 61.39 34.06 -40.51
CA ASN A 2 61.12 32.62 -40.24
C ASN A 2 60.87 32.30 -38.75
N GLU A 3 61.58 32.95 -37.82
CA GLU A 3 61.34 32.79 -36.38
C GLU A 3 60.03 33.45 -35.92
N GLU A 4 59.63 34.56 -36.53
CA GLU A 4 58.35 35.22 -36.24
C GLU A 4 57.18 34.36 -36.70
N LYS A 5 57.21 33.82 -37.93
CA LYS A 5 56.19 32.86 -38.40
C LYS A 5 56.06 31.66 -37.45
N ARG A 6 57.19 31.11 -37.02
CA ARG A 6 57.23 29.97 -36.09
C ARG A 6 56.71 30.30 -34.68
N ASN A 7 56.83 31.56 -34.25
CA ASN A 7 56.24 32.05 -33.00
C ASN A 7 54.74 32.30 -33.16
N THR A 8 54.30 32.88 -34.27
CA THR A 8 52.88 33.09 -34.59
C THR A 8 52.14 31.75 -34.64
N ASP A 9 52.70 30.74 -35.31
CA ASP A 9 52.11 29.39 -35.37
C ASP A 9 51.98 28.77 -33.96
N LYS A 10 52.95 28.99 -33.06
CA LYS A 10 52.85 28.54 -31.66
C LYS A 10 51.75 29.27 -30.89
N TYR A 11 51.55 30.57 -31.13
CA TYR A 11 50.49 31.34 -30.50
C TYR A 11 49.11 30.91 -31.01
N GLU A 12 48.96 30.65 -32.31
CA GLU A 12 47.71 30.12 -32.89
C GLU A 12 47.35 28.75 -32.32
N VAL A 13 48.33 27.85 -32.18
CA VAL A 13 48.11 26.54 -31.54
C VAL A 13 47.68 26.69 -30.07
N LYS A 14 48.30 27.61 -29.32
CA LYS A 14 47.90 27.89 -27.93
C LYS A 14 46.49 28.47 -27.84
N LEU A 15 46.15 29.40 -28.73
CA LEU A 15 44.82 30.01 -28.80
C LEU A 15 43.75 28.97 -29.09
N ARG A 16 43.97 28.14 -30.11
CA ARG A 16 43.07 27.04 -30.49
C ARG A 16 42.90 26.03 -29.36
N ASN A 17 43.97 25.68 -28.63
CA ASN A 17 43.88 24.80 -27.48
C ASN A 17 43.09 25.42 -26.31
N ALA A 18 43.20 26.73 -26.08
CA ALA A 18 42.42 27.43 -25.07
C ALA A 18 40.93 27.47 -25.44
N GLN A 19 40.61 27.71 -26.72
CA GLN A 19 39.25 27.66 -27.25
C GLN A 19 38.63 26.26 -27.10
N ASN A 20 39.35 25.20 -27.47
CA ASN A 20 38.86 23.83 -27.29
C ASN A 20 38.54 23.52 -25.81
N LYS A 21 39.38 23.96 -24.87
CA LYS A 21 39.13 23.79 -23.43
C LYS A 21 37.93 24.57 -22.94
N LEU A 22 37.72 25.77 -23.48
CA LEU A 22 36.54 26.58 -23.17
C LEU A 22 35.27 25.88 -23.65
N ASP A 23 35.26 25.42 -24.90
CA ASP A 23 34.12 24.73 -25.51
C ASP A 23 33.78 23.44 -24.76
N GLU A 24 34.79 22.65 -24.35
CA GLU A 24 34.58 21.48 -23.51
C GLU A 24 33.98 21.82 -22.14
N SER A 25 34.41 22.93 -21.54
CA SER A 25 33.91 23.36 -20.22
C SER A 25 32.47 23.84 -20.31
N THR A 26 32.13 24.58 -21.36
CA THR A 26 30.77 25.04 -21.65
C THR A 26 29.84 23.87 -21.93
N LYS A 27 30.29 22.86 -22.69
CA LYS A 27 29.51 21.63 -22.90
C LYS A 27 29.23 20.91 -21.58
N ARG A 28 30.25 20.73 -20.73
CA ARG A 28 30.06 20.10 -19.41
C ARG A 28 29.10 20.90 -18.51
N GLN A 29 29.13 22.23 -18.57
CA GLN A 29 28.17 23.07 -17.84
C GLN A 29 26.73 22.85 -18.32
N ASN A 30 26.54 22.74 -19.63
CA ASN A 30 25.23 22.47 -20.21
C ASN A 30 24.72 21.05 -19.88
N ASP A 31 25.62 20.05 -19.85
CA ASP A 31 25.28 18.66 -19.53
C ASP A 31 24.85 18.46 -18.07
N ILE A 32 25.32 19.31 -17.14
CA ILE A 32 24.93 19.27 -15.71
C ILE A 32 23.45 19.68 -15.52
N GLY A 33 22.86 20.39 -16.49
CA GLY A 33 21.47 20.81 -16.45
C GLY A 33 21.25 22.09 -15.63
N VAL A 34 20.01 22.31 -15.19
CA VAL A 34 19.62 23.54 -14.49
C VAL A 34 20.34 23.62 -13.14
N PRO A 35 21.05 24.73 -12.85
CA PRO A 35 21.73 24.91 -11.58
C PRO A 35 20.73 24.85 -10.42
N PRO A 36 21.06 24.14 -9.32
CA PRO A 36 20.19 24.02 -8.18
C PRO A 36 19.99 25.37 -7.47
N ASP A 37 18.87 25.49 -6.78
CA ASP A 37 18.50 26.68 -6.02
C ASP A 37 19.58 27.00 -4.96
N GLY A 38 20.02 28.26 -4.92
CA GLY A 38 21.06 28.72 -3.98
C GLY A 38 22.49 28.76 -4.54
N LEU A 39 22.67 28.65 -5.86
CA LEU A 39 23.96 28.86 -6.53
C LEU A 39 24.62 30.20 -6.18
N ASP A 40 23.80 31.23 -5.93
CA ASP A 40 24.25 32.58 -5.55
C ASP A 40 25.11 32.59 -4.29
N LYS A 41 24.92 31.64 -3.37
CA LYS A 41 25.68 31.54 -2.12
C LYS A 41 27.16 31.18 -2.34
N TYR A 42 27.49 30.64 -3.51
CA TYR A 42 28.82 30.13 -3.80
C TYR A 42 29.61 31.01 -4.79
N LYS A 43 29.01 32.08 -5.34
CA LYS A 43 29.61 32.96 -6.37
C LYS A 43 30.93 33.61 -5.93
N ASP A 44 31.02 34.01 -4.66
CA ASP A 44 32.20 34.71 -4.12
C ASP A 44 33.21 33.76 -3.44
N THR A 45 33.01 32.44 -3.56
CA THR A 45 33.85 31.45 -2.86
C THR A 45 35.10 31.11 -3.67
N PRO A 46 36.31 31.11 -3.08
CA PRO A 46 37.51 30.75 -3.79
C PRO A 46 37.51 29.30 -4.25
N THR A 47 38.06 29.03 -5.44
CA THR A 47 38.04 27.70 -6.10
C THR A 47 38.57 26.57 -5.23
N LYS A 48 39.60 26.84 -4.41
CA LYS A 48 40.17 25.85 -3.48
C LYS A 48 39.20 25.43 -2.38
N GLN A 49 38.32 26.33 -1.95
CA GLN A 49 37.32 26.05 -0.94
C GLN A 49 36.13 25.29 -1.53
N LEU A 50 35.70 25.67 -2.75
CA LEU A 50 34.71 24.91 -3.53
C LEU A 50 35.13 23.45 -3.75
N GLN A 51 36.41 23.19 -4.04
CA GLN A 51 36.94 21.83 -4.15
C GLN A 51 36.84 21.04 -2.84
N ARG A 52 37.18 21.65 -1.71
CA ARG A 52 37.10 21.00 -0.39
C ARG A 52 35.65 20.67 -0.01
N ASP A 53 34.73 21.58 -0.29
CA ASP A 53 33.31 21.39 0.00
C ASP A 53 32.70 20.33 -0.93
N LEU A 54 33.13 20.30 -2.20
CA LEU A 54 32.77 19.23 -3.14
C LEU A 54 33.27 17.86 -2.65
N ASP A 55 34.53 17.75 -2.23
CA ASP A 55 35.09 16.50 -1.71
C ASP A 55 34.34 16.03 -0.47
N ARG A 56 33.97 16.95 0.43
CA ARG A 56 33.16 16.65 1.61
C ARG A 56 31.77 16.13 1.22
N ALA A 57 31.09 16.81 0.30
CA ALA A 57 29.78 16.40 -0.19
C ALA A 57 29.84 15.02 -0.87
N ILE A 58 30.90 14.73 -1.63
CA ILE A 58 31.13 13.42 -2.25
C ILE A 58 31.30 12.33 -1.19
N ILE A 59 32.07 12.59 -0.12
CA ILE A 59 32.28 11.65 0.99
C ILE A 59 30.96 11.36 1.70
N GLU A 60 30.15 12.39 1.94
CA GLU A 60 28.83 12.23 2.55
C GLU A 60 27.87 11.47 1.64
N LEU A 61 27.84 11.78 0.34
CA LEU A 61 27.01 11.09 -0.64
C LEU A 61 27.32 9.60 -0.71
N LYS A 62 28.60 9.21 -0.59
CA LYS A 62 29.03 7.81 -0.55
C LYS A 62 28.44 7.04 0.64
N LYS A 63 28.16 7.69 1.78
CA LYS A 63 27.50 7.04 2.93
C LYS A 63 26.09 6.56 2.59
N TYR A 64 25.44 7.23 1.63
CA TYR A 64 24.08 6.93 1.18
C TYR A 64 24.06 6.09 -0.12
N ALA A 65 25.18 5.48 -0.51
CA ALA A 65 25.28 4.71 -1.76
C ALA A 65 24.28 3.54 -1.88
N HIS A 66 23.82 3.00 -0.75
CA HIS A 66 22.91 1.86 -0.68
C HIS A 66 21.46 2.22 -0.32
N VAL A 67 21.07 3.50 -0.45
CA VAL A 67 19.68 3.90 -0.19
C VAL A 67 18.75 3.37 -1.29
N ASN A 68 17.61 2.82 -0.86
CA ASN A 68 16.54 2.42 -1.77
C ASN A 68 15.88 3.65 -2.39
N LYS A 69 16.25 3.93 -3.64
CA LYS A 69 15.71 5.07 -4.41
C LYS A 69 14.21 4.95 -4.72
N LYS A 70 13.63 3.76 -4.59
CA LYS A 70 12.19 3.48 -4.79
C LYS A 70 11.40 3.44 -3.47
N ALA A 71 12.02 3.76 -2.34
CA ALA A 71 11.37 3.64 -1.04
C ALA A 71 10.08 4.45 -0.96
N LEU A 72 10.06 5.65 -1.56
CA LEU A 72 8.87 6.49 -1.60
C LEU A 72 7.76 5.86 -2.43
N ASP A 73 8.06 5.44 -3.66
CA ASP A 73 7.08 4.80 -4.56
C ASP A 73 6.52 3.50 -3.94
N GLN A 74 7.41 2.67 -3.37
CA GLN A 74 7.03 1.44 -2.68
C GLN A 74 6.16 1.71 -1.45
N PHE A 75 6.50 2.73 -0.66
CA PHE A 75 5.71 3.12 0.50
C PHE A 75 4.30 3.55 0.09
N LEU A 76 4.17 4.39 -0.93
CA LEU A 76 2.87 4.83 -1.43
C LEU A 76 2.05 3.65 -1.96
N GLN A 77 2.66 2.78 -2.76
CA GLN A 77 2.00 1.59 -3.30
C GLN A 77 1.53 0.64 -2.18
N PHE A 78 2.41 0.31 -1.23
CA PHE A 78 2.09 -0.61 -0.14
C PHE A 78 1.11 0.00 0.87
N SER A 79 1.11 1.32 1.06
CA SER A 79 0.11 1.97 1.90
C SER A 79 -1.29 1.85 1.28
N ASP A 80 -1.42 2.10 -0.03
CA ASP A 80 -2.70 1.95 -0.74
C ASP A 80 -3.18 0.49 -0.73
N GLU A 81 -2.27 -0.47 -0.96
CA GLU A 81 -2.60 -1.90 -0.89
C GLU A 81 -3.02 -2.34 0.51
N ARG A 82 -2.33 -1.88 1.56
CA ARG A 82 -2.71 -2.13 2.96
C ARG A 82 -4.11 -1.61 3.25
N ASP A 83 -4.44 -0.40 2.81
CA ASP A 83 -5.72 0.21 3.09
C ASP A 83 -6.86 -0.56 2.39
N LYS A 84 -6.65 -0.99 1.14
CA LYS A 84 -7.59 -1.88 0.43
C LYS A 84 -7.80 -3.21 1.15
N LEU A 85 -6.72 -3.86 1.60
CA LEU A 85 -6.81 -5.13 2.33
C LEU A 85 -7.52 -4.95 3.68
N THR A 86 -7.28 -3.84 4.37
CA THR A 86 -7.90 -3.53 5.66
C THR A 86 -9.40 -3.31 5.51
N ASN A 87 -9.83 -2.55 4.49
CA ASN A 87 -11.24 -2.34 4.20
C ASN A 87 -11.94 -3.66 3.84
N ARG A 88 -11.33 -4.47 2.96
CA ARG A 88 -11.87 -5.77 2.56
C ARG A 88 -11.99 -6.73 3.75
N LYS A 89 -11.05 -6.70 4.69
CA LYS A 89 -11.16 -7.47 5.93
C LYS A 89 -12.38 -7.01 6.76
N GLY A 90 -12.58 -5.71 6.90
CA GLY A 90 -13.74 -5.15 7.60
C GLY A 90 -15.08 -5.61 6.99
N GLU A 91 -15.18 -5.59 5.67
CA GLU A 91 -16.37 -6.08 4.94
C GLU A 91 -16.62 -7.58 5.19
N ILE A 92 -15.56 -8.40 5.18
CA ILE A 92 -15.66 -9.85 5.45
C ILE A 92 -16.10 -10.11 6.89
N ASP A 93 -15.53 -9.40 7.86
CA ASP A 93 -15.88 -9.53 9.27
C ASP A 93 -17.35 -9.14 9.53
N GLU A 94 -17.85 -8.10 8.84
CA GLU A 94 -19.25 -7.70 8.90
C GLU A 94 -20.18 -8.73 8.23
N ALA A 95 -19.84 -9.21 7.04
CA ALA A 95 -20.59 -10.26 6.36
C ALA A 95 -20.67 -11.54 7.20
N HIS A 96 -19.57 -11.91 7.86
CA HIS A 96 -19.54 -13.06 8.76
C HIS A 96 -20.53 -12.90 9.93
N ARG A 97 -20.56 -11.73 10.58
CA ARG A 97 -21.54 -11.44 11.64
C ARG A 97 -22.98 -11.59 11.14
N HIS A 98 -23.29 -11.03 9.98
CA HIS A 98 -24.64 -11.14 9.39
C HIS A 98 -25.04 -12.58 9.08
N ILE A 99 -24.10 -13.42 8.63
CA ILE A 99 -24.37 -14.84 8.40
C ILE A 99 -24.69 -15.55 9.71
N VAL A 100 -23.93 -15.29 10.77
CA VAL A 100 -24.17 -15.89 12.10
C VAL A 100 -25.54 -15.46 12.65
N ASP A 101 -25.84 -14.16 12.62
CA ASP A 101 -27.13 -13.62 13.06
C ASP A 101 -28.29 -14.25 12.27
N LEU A 102 -28.11 -14.44 10.96
CA LEU A 102 -29.11 -15.09 10.12
C LEU A 102 -29.31 -16.55 10.53
N ILE A 103 -28.24 -17.31 10.76
CA ILE A 103 -28.33 -18.71 11.19
C ILE A 103 -29.12 -18.81 12.50
N GLU A 104 -28.80 -17.97 13.49
CA GLU A 104 -29.53 -17.94 14.76
C GLU A 104 -31.02 -17.62 14.56
N SER A 105 -31.33 -16.64 13.71
CA SER A 105 -32.72 -16.28 13.41
C SER A 105 -33.50 -17.43 12.74
N LEU A 106 -32.83 -18.19 11.85
CA LEU A 106 -33.42 -19.33 11.17
C LEU A 106 -33.66 -20.50 12.12
N ASP A 107 -32.73 -20.79 13.02
CA ASP A 107 -32.89 -21.85 14.02
C ASP A 107 -34.00 -21.53 15.03
N ASN A 108 -34.11 -20.27 15.47
CA ASN A 108 -35.22 -19.82 16.30
C ASN A 108 -36.56 -20.02 15.57
N LYS A 109 -36.66 -19.59 14.31
CA LYS A 109 -37.87 -19.77 13.50
C LYS A 109 -38.20 -21.24 13.25
N ARG A 110 -37.19 -22.09 13.07
CA ARG A 110 -37.35 -23.54 12.97
C ARG A 110 -37.98 -24.09 14.24
N PHE A 111 -37.44 -23.73 15.40
CA PHE A 111 -37.93 -24.20 16.69
C PHE A 111 -39.37 -23.74 16.96
N GLU A 112 -39.68 -22.47 16.70
CA GLU A 112 -41.04 -21.92 16.82
C GLU A 112 -42.02 -22.67 15.90
N THR A 113 -41.63 -22.91 14.64
CA THR A 113 -42.47 -23.63 13.68
C THR A 113 -42.72 -25.07 14.12
N ILE A 114 -41.71 -25.76 14.65
CA ILE A 114 -41.86 -27.12 15.19
C ILE A 114 -42.79 -27.12 16.40
N GLN A 115 -42.64 -26.17 17.33
CA GLN A 115 -43.52 -26.07 18.49
C GLN A 115 -44.97 -25.76 18.09
N PHE A 116 -45.17 -24.85 17.15
CA PHE A 116 -46.49 -24.48 16.66
C PHE A 116 -47.18 -25.67 15.99
N THR A 117 -46.49 -26.35 15.07
CA THR A 117 -47.03 -27.53 14.38
C THR A 117 -47.30 -28.68 15.35
N PHE A 118 -46.43 -28.91 16.33
CA PHE A 118 -46.67 -29.92 17.36
C PHE A 118 -47.93 -29.64 18.19
N LYS A 119 -48.13 -28.37 18.62
CA LYS A 119 -49.34 -27.99 19.37
C LYS A 119 -50.61 -28.30 18.57
N GLN A 120 -50.60 -28.00 17.27
CA GLN A 120 -51.72 -28.31 16.37
C GLN A 120 -51.94 -29.83 16.28
N VAL A 121 -50.89 -30.60 16.00
CA VAL A 121 -50.97 -32.06 15.91
C VAL A 121 -51.47 -32.68 17.22
N SER A 122 -51.01 -32.20 18.38
CA SER A 122 -51.46 -32.67 19.69
C SER A 122 -52.95 -32.40 19.94
N LEU A 123 -53.45 -31.25 19.50
CA LEU A 123 -54.86 -30.91 19.63
C LEU A 123 -55.73 -31.84 18.78
N TYR A 124 -55.39 -32.01 17.50
CA TYR A 124 -56.12 -32.92 16.60
C TYR A 124 -56.03 -34.38 17.04
N PHE A 125 -54.87 -34.82 17.52
CA PHE A 125 -54.70 -36.17 18.06
C PHE A 125 -55.67 -36.43 19.23
N THR A 126 -55.75 -35.51 20.18
CA THR A 126 -56.62 -35.63 21.34
C THR A 126 -58.09 -35.69 20.92
N GLU A 127 -58.48 -34.85 19.95
CA GLU A 127 -59.84 -34.81 19.42
C GLU A 127 -60.21 -36.12 18.70
N VAL A 128 -59.35 -36.62 17.82
CA VAL A 128 -59.55 -37.88 17.10
C VAL A 128 -59.57 -39.07 18.06
N PHE A 129 -58.67 -39.10 19.04
CA PHE A 129 -58.61 -40.16 20.04
C PHE A 129 -59.90 -40.22 20.88
N LYS A 130 -60.42 -39.07 21.33
CA LYS A 130 -61.66 -39.01 22.11
C LYS A 130 -62.88 -39.50 21.32
N ARG A 131 -62.91 -39.27 20.00
CA ARG A 131 -63.95 -39.82 19.11
C ARG A 131 -63.86 -41.34 18.97
N LEU A 132 -62.66 -41.91 19.02
CA LEU A 132 -62.43 -43.35 18.89
C LEU A 132 -62.61 -44.12 20.21
N VAL A 133 -62.20 -43.51 21.34
CA VAL A 133 -62.27 -44.11 22.68
C VAL A 133 -62.89 -43.09 23.65
N PRO A 134 -64.23 -43.05 23.78
CA PRO A 134 -64.93 -42.03 24.57
C PRO A 134 -64.54 -42.00 26.05
N GLU A 135 -64.27 -43.16 26.65
CA GLU A 135 -63.87 -43.29 28.07
C GLU A 135 -62.35 -43.10 28.28
N GLY A 136 -61.57 -42.99 27.21
CA GLY A 136 -60.12 -42.83 27.26
C GLY A 136 -59.66 -41.37 27.22
N SER A 137 -58.40 -41.14 27.59
CA SER A 137 -57.67 -39.90 27.31
C SER A 137 -56.24 -40.20 26.91
N ALA A 138 -55.71 -39.44 25.95
CA ALA A 138 -54.33 -39.56 25.49
C ALA A 138 -53.84 -38.18 25.03
N HIS A 139 -52.55 -37.90 25.28
CA HIS A 139 -51.91 -36.63 24.93
C HIS A 139 -50.52 -36.88 24.37
N LEU A 140 -50.08 -36.04 23.44
CA LEU A 140 -48.72 -36.06 22.93
C LEU A 140 -47.82 -35.16 23.79
N VAL A 141 -46.60 -35.62 24.06
CA VAL A 141 -45.59 -34.86 24.81
C VAL A 141 -44.30 -34.82 23.99
N ILE A 142 -43.77 -33.61 23.75
CA ILE A 142 -42.40 -33.47 23.25
C ILE A 142 -41.45 -33.79 24.39
N LYS A 143 -40.63 -34.82 24.22
CA LYS A 143 -39.42 -34.99 25.01
C LYS A 143 -38.28 -34.28 24.29
N LYS A 144 -37.56 -33.39 24.98
CA LYS A 144 -36.23 -32.99 24.52
C LYS A 144 -35.36 -34.25 24.63
N GLY A 145 -34.56 -34.54 23.59
CA GLY A 145 -33.56 -35.58 23.72
C GLY A 145 -32.61 -35.20 24.85
N ASP A 146 -32.45 -36.08 25.84
CA ASP A 146 -31.34 -36.00 26.78
C ASP A 146 -30.07 -36.27 25.97
N ASN A 147 -29.47 -35.20 25.46
CA ASN A 147 -28.14 -35.27 24.88
C ASN A 147 -27.19 -34.57 25.86
N GLU A 148 -26.14 -35.31 26.24
CA GLU A 148 -24.86 -34.79 26.71
C GLU A 148 -24.40 -33.57 25.91
#